data_AF-A0A8T3PCS7-F1
#
_entry.id   AF-A0A8T3PCS7-F1
#
_cell.length_a   1.000
_cell.length_b   1.000
_cell.length_c   1.000
_cell.angle_alpha   90.00
_cell.angle_beta   90.00
_cell.angle_gamma   90.00
#
_symmetry.space_group_name_H-M   'P 1'
#
loop_
_entity.id
_entity.type
_entity.pdbx_description
1 polymer ?
#
loop_
_entity_poly.entity_id
_entity_poly.type
_entity_poly.pdbx_seq_one_letter_code
_entity_poly.pdbx_strand_id
1 'polypeptide(L)'
;MVDQPSRRARFTAGFLAGGTALAILLTARVLSGRPGFLEAVSDGFVRFIPLDLFDVAIAALGPLAKGILYAGIALAIPVAGGLFAMGLADGLRRRGPVVDALFSAAMSLAIAELVILPVFGAGLAGADLSGDPILVHLPLLVAALVYGAVLAGLRAVPSATPDADAIGAGGNTLPRRAMLRRGLALLGLGALGGSIVAVAENLVRAGRPLTGGAPQTGQAAVDDPFGPTAALTPVGEFYRIDKNLFPVSVDGSTWRLRIDGLVDRPREWSLDELKALPSVSDHRTLECISFQIEAGDDLIGNQEWRGVPIATLLAEAGVQ
;
A
#
# COMPACT_ATOMS: atom_id res chain seq x y z
N MET A 1 25.55 -7.47 37.89
CA MET A 1 24.15 -7.62 37.46
C MET A 1 23.99 -6.76 36.21
N VAL A 2 23.90 -7.36 35.01
CA VAL A 2 23.78 -6.56 33.77
C VAL A 2 22.38 -5.98 33.73
N ASP A 3 22.28 -4.67 33.73
CA ASP A 3 21.00 -3.96 33.83
C ASP A 3 20.11 -4.33 32.63
N GLN A 4 18.88 -4.76 32.91
CA GLN A 4 17.93 -5.16 31.88
C GLN A 4 17.44 -3.90 31.16
N PRO A 5 17.46 -3.83 29.81
CA PRO A 5 16.99 -2.66 29.09
C PRO A 5 15.52 -2.42 29.41
N SER A 6 15.20 -1.16 29.70
CA SER A 6 13.83 -0.73 30.02
C SER A 6 12.86 -1.16 28.91
N ARG A 7 11.58 -1.38 29.28
CA ARG A 7 10.52 -1.68 28.29
C ARG A 7 10.48 -0.65 27.16
N ARG A 8 10.74 0.62 27.48
CA ARG A 8 10.84 1.72 26.51
C ARG A 8 11.98 1.52 25.52
N ALA A 9 13.19 1.19 25.98
CA ALA A 9 14.32 0.94 25.08
C ALA A 9 14.11 -0.26 24.15
N ARG A 10 13.38 -1.28 24.62
CA ARG A 10 13.01 -2.43 23.79
C ARG A 10 11.99 -2.06 22.72
N PHE A 11 10.95 -1.32 23.10
CA PHE A 11 9.94 -0.83 22.17
C PHE A 11 10.57 0.06 21.10
N THR A 12 11.42 1.02 21.48
CA THR A 12 12.05 1.93 20.52
C THR A 12 12.95 1.19 19.52
N ALA A 13 13.72 0.20 19.98
CA ALA A 13 14.52 -0.63 19.07
C ALA A 13 13.66 -1.40 18.06
N GLY A 14 12.55 -1.99 18.50
CA GLY A 14 11.59 -2.66 17.63
C GLY A 14 10.87 -1.70 16.68
N PHE A 15 10.54 -0.51 17.14
CA PHE A 15 9.87 0.53 16.35
C PHE A 15 10.78 1.05 15.23
N LEU A 16 12.06 1.32 15.54
CA LEU A 16 13.06 1.71 14.53
C LEU A 16 13.30 0.61 13.50
N ALA A 17 13.41 -0.65 13.94
CA ALA A 17 13.55 -1.80 13.03
C ALA A 17 12.29 -2.02 12.18
N GLY A 18 11.10 -1.83 12.75
CA GLY A 18 9.85 -1.89 11.99
C GLY A 18 9.73 -0.75 10.98
N GLY A 19 10.33 0.40 11.27
CA GLY A 19 10.45 1.51 10.33
C GLY A 19 11.32 1.19 9.10
N THR A 20 12.42 0.46 9.28
CA THR A 20 13.22 -0.01 8.12
C THR A 20 12.45 -1.04 7.29
N ALA A 21 11.71 -1.93 7.94
CA ALA A 21 10.82 -2.87 7.25
C ALA A 21 9.74 -2.16 6.43
N LEU A 22 9.07 -1.16 7.01
CA LEU A 22 8.10 -0.32 6.31
C LEU A 22 8.72 0.36 5.08
N ALA A 23 9.91 0.96 5.23
CA ALA A 23 10.59 1.63 4.12
C ALA A 23 10.89 0.67 2.95
N ILE A 24 11.24 -0.58 3.23
CA ILE A 24 11.44 -1.63 2.20
C ILE A 24 10.13 -1.90 1.46
N LEU A 25 9.03 -2.09 2.18
CA LEU A 25 7.72 -2.36 1.59
C LEU A 25 7.25 -1.18 0.71
N LEU A 26 7.38 0.05 1.20
CA LEU A 26 7.04 1.26 0.45
C LEU A 26 7.92 1.43 -0.79
N THR A 27 9.22 1.18 -0.67
CA THR A 27 10.16 1.25 -1.80
C THR A 27 9.82 0.21 -2.87
N ALA A 28 9.54 -1.04 -2.46
CA ALA A 28 9.14 -2.09 -3.38
C ALA A 28 7.84 -1.75 -4.11
N ARG A 29 6.86 -1.15 -3.43
CA ARG A 29 5.67 -0.59 -4.09
C ARG A 29 6.12 0.45 -5.12
N VAL A 30 6.83 1.51 -4.71
CA VAL A 30 7.16 2.63 -5.61
C VAL A 30 7.89 2.15 -6.87
N LEU A 31 8.83 1.22 -6.74
CA LEU A 31 9.59 0.67 -7.86
C LEU A 31 8.77 -0.24 -8.76
N SER A 32 7.86 -1.04 -8.20
CA SER A 32 7.02 -1.96 -8.99
C SER A 32 5.81 -1.28 -9.61
N GLY A 33 5.35 -0.16 -9.05
CA GLY A 33 4.10 0.51 -9.43
C GLY A 33 2.84 -0.30 -9.14
N ARG A 34 2.96 -1.44 -8.43
CA ARG A 34 1.89 -2.43 -8.25
C ARG A 34 1.54 -2.60 -6.76
N PRO A 35 0.33 -3.12 -6.44
CA PRO A 35 -0.08 -3.38 -5.07
C PRO A 35 0.89 -4.35 -4.37
N GLY A 36 1.26 -4.04 -3.12
CA GLY A 36 2.10 -4.89 -2.28
C GLY A 36 1.37 -5.28 -1.00
N PHE A 37 2.13 -5.55 0.06
CA PHE A 37 1.58 -6.02 1.34
C PHE A 37 0.60 -5.04 2.00
N LEU A 38 0.90 -3.73 1.99
CA LEU A 38 0.04 -2.73 2.63
C LEU A 38 -1.32 -2.66 1.91
N GLU A 39 -1.31 -2.75 0.59
CA GLU A 39 -2.52 -2.75 -0.24
C GLU A 39 -3.33 -4.03 -0.03
N ALA A 40 -2.67 -5.20 0.09
CA ALA A 40 -3.36 -6.46 0.42
C ALA A 40 -4.08 -6.39 1.78
N VAL A 41 -3.43 -5.81 2.80
CA VAL A 41 -4.06 -5.55 4.11
C VAL A 41 -5.20 -4.54 3.99
N SER A 42 -5.00 -3.47 3.21
CA SER A 42 -6.03 -2.44 3.01
C SER A 42 -7.29 -2.98 2.33
N ASP A 43 -7.14 -3.78 1.28
CA ASP A 43 -8.26 -4.40 0.56
C ASP A 43 -9.04 -5.38 1.47
N GLY A 44 -8.33 -6.11 2.32
CA GLY A 44 -8.95 -6.98 3.32
C GLY A 44 -9.65 -6.22 4.44
N PHE A 45 -9.06 -5.11 4.91
CA PHE A 45 -9.58 -4.34 6.04
C PHE A 45 -11.00 -3.83 5.79
N VAL A 46 -11.29 -3.40 4.55
CA VAL A 46 -12.62 -2.90 4.17
C VAL A 46 -13.73 -3.96 4.39
N ARG A 47 -13.40 -5.25 4.37
CA ARG A 47 -14.36 -6.35 4.64
C ARG A 47 -14.86 -6.37 6.10
N PHE A 48 -14.14 -5.73 7.01
CA PHE A 48 -14.49 -5.65 8.44
C PHE A 48 -15.25 -4.37 8.80
N ILE A 49 -15.41 -3.43 7.87
CA ILE A 49 -16.09 -2.15 8.14
C ILE A 49 -17.59 -2.37 7.91
N PRO A 50 -18.44 -2.20 8.95
CA PRO A 50 -19.89 -2.16 8.77
C PRO A 50 -20.31 -1.05 7.81
N LEU A 51 -21.37 -1.28 7.03
CA LEU A 51 -21.80 -0.34 5.98
C LEU A 51 -22.16 1.04 6.53
N ASP A 52 -22.82 1.09 7.69
CA ASP A 52 -23.15 2.33 8.39
C ASP A 52 -21.91 3.12 8.80
N LEU A 53 -20.88 2.44 9.30
CA LEU A 53 -19.61 3.09 9.62
C LEU A 53 -18.86 3.55 8.36
N PHE A 54 -18.94 2.75 7.29
CA PHE A 54 -18.34 3.09 6.01
C PHE A 54 -18.96 4.38 5.44
N ASP A 55 -20.28 4.47 5.42
CA ASP A 55 -21.02 5.64 4.91
C ASP A 55 -20.67 6.90 5.71
N VAL A 56 -20.65 6.82 7.05
CA VAL A 56 -20.24 7.93 7.92
C VAL A 56 -18.78 8.32 7.67
N ALA A 57 -17.88 7.36 7.50
CA ALA A 57 -16.47 7.62 7.25
C ALA A 57 -16.26 8.32 5.90
N ILE A 58 -16.97 7.90 4.85
CA ILE A 58 -16.91 8.55 3.53
C ILE A 58 -17.53 9.95 3.58
N ALA A 59 -18.67 10.12 4.25
CA ALA A 59 -19.30 11.44 4.40
C ALA A 59 -18.40 12.44 5.16
N ALA A 60 -17.68 11.97 6.19
CA ALA A 60 -16.84 12.83 7.02
C ALA A 60 -15.43 13.06 6.44
N LEU A 61 -14.82 12.03 5.85
CA LEU A 61 -13.41 12.06 5.40
C LEU A 61 -13.27 12.24 3.89
N GLY A 62 -14.32 11.95 3.12
CA GLY A 62 -14.35 12.06 1.67
C GLY A 62 -13.16 11.36 1.01
N PRO A 63 -12.45 12.04 0.08
CA PRO A 63 -11.29 11.48 -0.62
C PRO A 63 -10.13 11.04 0.30
N LEU A 64 -10.02 11.62 1.50
CA LEU A 64 -8.94 11.32 2.44
C LEU A 64 -9.11 9.97 3.13
N ALA A 65 -10.32 9.38 3.14
CA ALA A 65 -10.61 8.14 3.88
C ALA A 65 -9.60 7.02 3.57
N LYS A 66 -9.34 6.77 2.29
CA LYS A 66 -8.39 5.73 1.85
C LYS A 66 -6.95 6.06 2.24
N GLY A 67 -6.55 7.33 2.13
CA GLY A 67 -5.22 7.78 2.52
C GLY A 67 -4.97 7.64 4.03
N ILE A 68 -5.98 7.93 4.84
CA ILE A 68 -5.93 7.77 6.31
C ILE A 68 -5.84 6.29 6.69
N LEU A 69 -6.63 5.43 6.07
CA LEU A 69 -6.54 3.98 6.26
C LEU A 69 -5.12 3.47 5.96
N TYR A 70 -4.57 3.87 4.81
CA TYR A 70 -3.21 3.49 4.42
C TYR A 70 -2.15 3.98 5.40
N ALA A 71 -2.26 5.23 5.86
CA ALA A 71 -1.37 5.80 6.85
C ALA A 71 -1.44 5.04 8.19
N GLY A 72 -2.64 4.62 8.60
CA GLY A 72 -2.86 3.79 9.78
C GLY A 72 -2.18 2.42 9.66
N ILE A 73 -2.34 1.74 8.52
CA ILE A 73 -1.67 0.46 8.23
C ILE A 73 -0.16 0.63 8.21
N ALA A 74 0.35 1.69 7.56
CA ALA A 74 1.77 2.00 7.52
C ALA A 74 2.33 2.24 8.94
N LEU A 75 1.62 2.95 9.80
CA LEU A 75 2.00 3.17 11.20
C LEU A 75 1.92 1.90 12.05
N ALA A 76 0.98 1.00 11.77
CA ALA A 76 0.81 -0.25 12.51
C ALA A 76 2.06 -1.15 12.41
N ILE A 77 2.80 -1.11 11.29
CA ILE A 77 4.00 -1.92 11.08
C ILE A 77 5.12 -1.60 12.10
N PRO A 78 5.63 -0.36 12.24
CA PRO A 78 6.63 -0.03 13.26
C PRO A 78 6.09 -0.19 14.69
N VAL A 79 4.81 0.11 14.95
CA VAL A 79 4.20 -0.13 16.27
C VAL A 79 4.21 -1.63 16.62
N ALA A 80 3.78 -2.50 15.70
CA ALA A 80 3.81 -3.95 15.87
C ALA A 80 5.25 -4.45 16.06
N GLY A 81 6.21 -3.90 15.31
CA GLY A 81 7.64 -4.18 15.50
C GLY A 81 8.13 -3.82 16.90
N GLY A 82 7.68 -2.69 17.46
CA GLY A 82 7.96 -2.27 18.84
C GLY A 82 7.33 -3.20 19.89
N LEU A 83 6.06 -3.59 19.70
CA LEU A 83 5.34 -4.49 20.60
C LEU A 83 5.93 -5.91 20.59
N PHE A 84 6.22 -6.44 19.40
CA PHE A 84 6.94 -7.71 19.21
C PHE A 84 8.27 -7.69 19.98
N ALA A 85 9.02 -6.59 19.85
CA ALA A 85 10.27 -6.41 20.55
C ALA A 85 10.09 -6.38 22.09
N MET A 86 9.00 -5.84 22.62
CA MET A 86 8.73 -5.90 24.06
C MET A 86 8.50 -7.32 24.57
N GLY A 87 7.74 -8.14 23.82
CA GLY A 87 7.35 -9.50 24.20
C GLY A 87 8.44 -10.56 24.07
N LEU A 88 9.36 -10.41 23.10
CA LEU A 88 10.41 -11.42 22.82
C LEU A 88 11.59 -11.44 23.81
N ALA A 89 11.61 -10.54 24.80
CA ALA A 89 12.82 -10.12 25.49
C ALA A 89 13.46 -11.18 26.41
N ASP A 90 12.72 -12.18 26.88
CA ASP A 90 13.24 -13.17 27.82
C ASP A 90 13.77 -14.44 27.13
N GLY A 91 13.29 -14.74 25.91
CA GLY A 91 13.65 -15.96 25.17
C GLY A 91 14.88 -15.84 24.27
N LEU A 92 15.10 -14.67 23.67
CA LEU A 92 16.14 -14.47 22.64
C LEU A 92 17.57 -14.40 23.19
N ARG A 93 17.78 -13.80 24.37
CA ARG A 93 19.13 -13.46 24.89
C ARG A 93 20.09 -14.64 25.12
N ARG A 94 19.69 -15.88 24.89
CA ARG A 94 20.46 -17.08 25.20
C ARG A 94 21.24 -17.69 24.03
N ARG A 95 21.13 -17.18 22.79
CA ARG A 95 21.63 -17.89 21.58
C ARG A 95 22.53 -17.10 20.61
N GLY A 96 22.69 -15.78 20.82
CA GLY A 96 23.61 -14.94 20.04
C GLY A 96 22.94 -14.12 18.94
N PRO A 97 23.57 -13.04 18.43
CA PRO A 97 22.92 -12.01 17.63
C PRO A 97 22.38 -12.49 16.28
N VAL A 98 23.04 -13.46 15.64
CA VAL A 98 22.58 -14.02 14.36
C VAL A 98 21.32 -14.87 14.56
N VAL A 99 21.30 -15.71 15.60
CA VAL A 99 20.13 -16.54 15.93
C VAL A 99 18.95 -15.64 16.31
N ASP A 100 19.19 -14.57 17.06
CA ASP A 100 18.17 -13.60 17.44
C ASP A 100 17.58 -12.87 16.23
N ALA A 101 18.44 -12.50 15.26
CA ALA A 101 18.02 -11.87 14.03
C ALA A 101 17.17 -12.82 13.18
N LEU A 102 17.65 -14.05 12.94
CA LEU A 102 16.93 -15.05 12.14
C LEU A 102 15.62 -15.47 12.79
N PHE A 103 15.58 -15.64 14.11
CA PHE A 103 14.35 -15.95 14.82
C PHE A 103 13.35 -14.79 14.72
N SER A 104 13.80 -13.56 14.91
CA SER A 104 12.94 -12.38 14.80
C SER A 104 12.38 -12.24 13.38
N ALA A 105 13.20 -12.48 12.36
CA ALA A 105 12.79 -12.46 10.96
C ALA A 105 11.80 -13.59 10.64
N ALA A 106 12.07 -14.82 11.08
CA ALA A 106 11.18 -15.95 10.85
C ALA A 106 9.82 -15.76 11.52
N MET A 107 9.80 -15.23 12.74
CA MET A 107 8.55 -14.95 13.46
C MET A 107 7.77 -13.79 12.86
N SER A 108 8.42 -12.68 12.49
CA SER A 108 7.72 -11.57 11.84
C SER A 108 7.16 -11.97 10.46
N LEU A 109 7.91 -12.75 9.69
CA LEU A 109 7.44 -13.31 8.42
C LEU A 109 6.28 -14.28 8.64
N ALA A 110 6.38 -15.20 9.61
CA ALA A 110 5.30 -16.12 9.93
C ALA A 110 4.03 -15.39 10.38
N ILE A 111 4.15 -14.30 11.15
CA ILE A 111 3.01 -13.46 11.51
C ILE A 111 2.40 -12.82 10.26
N ALA A 112 3.22 -12.27 9.35
CA ALA A 112 2.72 -11.67 8.12
C ALA A 112 1.98 -12.69 7.23
N GLU A 113 2.61 -13.85 6.98
CA GLU A 113 2.15 -14.86 6.02
C GLU A 113 1.03 -15.75 6.56
N LEU A 114 1.09 -16.12 7.84
CA LEU A 114 0.21 -17.12 8.44
C LEU A 114 -0.89 -16.51 9.32
N VAL A 115 -0.79 -15.23 9.64
CA VAL A 115 -1.80 -14.53 10.45
C VAL A 115 -2.37 -13.33 9.69
N ILE A 116 -1.55 -12.38 9.30
CA ILE A 116 -2.04 -11.12 8.71
C ILE A 116 -2.70 -11.36 7.35
N LEU A 117 -2.02 -12.01 6.39
CA LEU A 117 -2.59 -12.27 5.07
C LEU A 117 -3.91 -13.06 5.13
N PRO A 118 -4.03 -14.16 5.90
CA PRO A 118 -5.30 -14.87 6.07
C PRO A 118 -6.41 -14.03 6.70
N VAL A 119 -6.09 -13.30 7.78
CA VAL A 119 -7.07 -12.46 8.48
C VAL A 119 -7.63 -11.40 7.55
N PHE A 120 -6.80 -10.82 6.69
CA PHE A 120 -7.22 -9.84 5.68
C PHE A 120 -7.67 -10.48 4.35
N GLY A 121 -7.93 -11.80 4.35
CA GLY A 121 -8.60 -12.47 3.25
C GLY A 121 -7.79 -12.59 1.96
N ALA A 122 -6.46 -12.60 2.09
CA ALA A 122 -5.50 -12.96 1.06
C ALA A 122 -5.12 -14.46 1.10
N GLY A 123 -5.76 -15.25 1.96
CA GLY A 123 -5.51 -16.69 2.08
C GLY A 123 -4.24 -17.05 2.84
N LEU A 124 -4.04 -18.34 3.11
CA LEU A 124 -2.84 -18.86 3.78
C LEU A 124 -1.61 -18.67 2.89
N ALA A 125 -0.62 -17.91 3.39
CA ALA A 125 0.57 -17.54 2.61
C ALA A 125 0.22 -16.92 1.25
N GLY A 126 -0.82 -16.08 1.19
CA GLY A 126 -1.16 -15.33 -0.02
C GLY A 126 -1.90 -16.13 -1.11
N ALA A 127 -2.45 -17.30 -0.79
CA ALA A 127 -3.12 -18.18 -1.77
C ALA A 127 -4.26 -17.52 -2.55
N ASP A 128 -4.91 -16.50 -1.99
CA ASP A 128 -6.04 -15.79 -2.61
C ASP A 128 -5.65 -14.40 -3.16
N LEU A 129 -4.36 -14.11 -3.32
CA LEU A 129 -3.89 -12.86 -3.91
C LEU A 129 -4.28 -12.78 -5.39
N SER A 130 -4.93 -11.69 -5.79
CA SER A 130 -5.40 -11.46 -7.17
C SER A 130 -4.30 -10.93 -8.12
N GLY A 131 -3.02 -11.00 -7.74
CA GLY A 131 -1.88 -10.45 -8.48
C GLY A 131 -0.66 -11.34 -8.39
N ASP A 132 0.48 -10.88 -8.93
CA ASP A 132 1.74 -11.62 -8.86
C ASP A 132 2.20 -11.80 -7.39
N PRO A 133 2.20 -13.03 -6.85
CA PRO A 133 2.55 -13.27 -5.45
C PRO A 133 3.96 -12.79 -5.11
N ILE A 134 4.88 -12.79 -6.07
CA ILE A 134 6.28 -12.37 -5.84
C ILE A 134 6.35 -10.92 -5.35
N LEU A 135 5.46 -10.05 -5.82
CA LEU A 135 5.41 -8.64 -5.46
C LEU A 135 5.00 -8.41 -4.00
N VAL A 136 4.40 -9.40 -3.34
CA VAL A 136 4.05 -9.36 -1.92
C VAL A 136 5.11 -10.11 -1.10
N HIS A 137 5.41 -11.36 -1.45
CA HIS A 137 6.25 -12.24 -0.63
C HIS A 137 7.73 -11.84 -0.63
N LEU A 138 8.29 -11.40 -1.76
CA LEU A 138 9.71 -11.05 -1.82
C LEU A 138 10.01 -9.79 -0.97
N PRO A 139 9.28 -8.66 -1.10
CA PRO A 139 9.47 -7.52 -0.22
C PRO A 139 9.21 -7.84 1.27
N LEU A 140 8.23 -8.70 1.58
CA LEU A 140 7.97 -9.18 2.93
C LEU A 140 9.16 -9.94 3.53
N LEU A 141 9.73 -10.88 2.77
CA LEU A 141 10.92 -11.63 3.18
C LEU A 141 12.09 -10.69 3.46
N VAL A 142 12.38 -9.75 2.55
CA VAL A 142 13.46 -8.78 2.72
C VAL A 142 13.20 -7.88 3.93
N ALA A 143 11.98 -7.38 4.09
CA ALA A 143 11.57 -6.57 5.23
C ALA A 143 11.74 -7.31 6.57
N ALA A 144 11.36 -8.60 6.62
CA ALA A 144 11.51 -9.43 7.81
C ALA A 144 12.98 -9.70 8.18
N LEU A 145 13.82 -10.01 7.17
CA LEU A 145 15.26 -10.21 7.37
C LEU A 145 15.94 -8.94 7.88
N VAL A 146 15.62 -7.79 7.29
CA VAL A 146 16.17 -6.49 7.70
C VAL A 146 15.66 -6.11 9.09
N TYR A 147 14.37 -6.32 9.39
CA TYR A 147 13.81 -6.14 10.72
C TYR A 147 14.61 -6.92 11.78
N GLY A 148 14.81 -8.22 11.55
CA GLY A 148 15.55 -9.07 12.47
C GLY A 148 16.99 -8.62 12.68
N ALA A 149 17.70 -8.28 11.59
CA ALA A 149 19.08 -7.80 11.65
C ALA A 149 19.22 -6.46 12.39
N VAL A 150 18.37 -5.47 12.09
CA VAL A 150 18.37 -4.16 12.74
C VAL A 150 18.02 -4.30 14.22
N LEU A 151 16.98 -5.09 14.55
CA LEU A 151 16.57 -5.31 15.93
C LEU A 151 17.68 -5.97 16.76
N ALA A 152 18.29 -7.03 16.25
CA ALA A 152 19.40 -7.71 16.93
C ALA A 152 20.59 -6.77 17.12
N GLY A 153 20.94 -5.98 16.09
CA GLY A 153 22.04 -5.01 16.15
C GLY A 153 21.80 -3.88 17.16
N LEU A 154 20.57 -3.35 17.23
CA LEU A 154 20.19 -2.32 18.21
C LEU A 154 20.23 -2.84 19.65
N ARG A 155 19.97 -4.13 19.86
CA ARG A 155 19.97 -4.80 21.17
C ARG A 155 21.34 -5.30 21.63
N ALA A 156 22.24 -5.59 20.71
CA ALA A 156 23.53 -6.21 20.98
C ALA A 156 24.50 -5.30 21.77
N VAL A 157 24.20 -4.00 21.92
CA VAL A 157 25.05 -3.05 22.64
C VAL A 157 24.34 -2.58 23.90
N PRO A 158 24.88 -2.90 25.10
CA PRO A 158 24.39 -2.34 26.35
C PRO A 158 24.39 -0.81 26.33
N SER A 159 23.40 -0.20 26.97
CA SER A 159 23.43 1.22 27.29
C SER A 159 24.48 1.43 28.37
N ALA A 160 25.76 1.53 28.00
CA ALA A 160 26.76 2.05 28.94
C ALA A 160 26.40 3.52 29.18
N THR A 161 25.98 3.84 30.41
CA THR A 161 26.10 5.21 30.92
C THR A 161 27.55 5.62 30.72
N PRO A 162 27.85 6.76 30.07
CA PRO A 162 29.22 7.24 30.02
C PRO A 162 29.65 7.46 31.48
N ASP A 163 30.66 6.72 31.94
CA ASP A 163 31.31 7.06 33.19
C ASP A 163 31.90 8.45 33.00
N ALA A 164 31.49 9.41 33.83
CA ALA A 164 32.02 10.78 33.80
C ALA A 164 33.55 10.79 33.99
N ASP A 165 34.08 9.76 34.64
CA ASP A 165 35.51 9.57 34.92
C ASP A 165 36.31 9.09 33.69
N ALA A 166 35.67 8.58 32.64
CA ALA A 166 36.35 8.11 31.42
C ALA A 166 36.69 9.24 30.43
N ILE A 167 36.26 10.48 30.71
CA ILE A 167 36.53 11.66 29.87
C ILE A 167 37.98 12.16 30.04
N GLY A 168 38.70 11.69 31.08
CA GLY A 168 40.07 12.13 31.41
C GLY A 168 41.22 11.32 30.79
N ALA A 169 40.97 10.13 30.23
CA ALA A 169 42.03 9.27 29.69
C ALA A 169 41.93 9.16 28.17
N GLY A 170 42.89 9.76 27.46
CA GLY A 170 42.90 9.94 26.02
C GLY A 170 42.66 8.67 25.20
N GLY A 171 41.69 8.75 24.28
CA GLY A 171 41.43 7.76 23.24
C GLY A 171 40.05 7.96 22.60
N ASN A 172 39.95 8.84 21.60
CA ASN A 172 38.72 9.20 20.87
C ASN A 172 38.11 8.07 19.99
N THR A 173 38.29 6.81 20.35
CA THR A 173 37.76 5.67 19.57
C THR A 173 36.48 5.15 20.22
N LEU A 174 35.34 5.51 19.64
CA LEU A 174 34.08 4.83 19.96
C LEU A 174 34.26 3.34 19.65
N PRO A 175 33.93 2.41 20.56
CA PRO A 175 34.03 0.99 20.27
C PRO A 175 33.18 0.67 19.04
N ARG A 176 33.72 -0.12 18.09
CA ARG A 176 33.08 -0.49 16.79
C ARG A 176 31.60 -0.85 16.91
N ARG A 177 31.23 -1.51 18.01
CA ARG A 177 29.84 -1.89 18.32
C ARG A 177 28.93 -0.69 18.61
N ALA A 178 29.42 0.32 19.34
CA ALA A 178 28.67 1.55 19.58
C ALA A 178 28.48 2.37 18.29
N MET A 179 29.47 2.38 17.40
CA MET A 179 29.33 2.99 16.07
C MET A 179 28.27 2.27 15.23
N LEU A 180 28.29 0.93 15.20
CA LEU A 180 27.27 0.13 14.50
C LEU A 180 25.86 0.37 15.05
N ARG A 181 25.67 0.43 16.38
CA ARG A 181 24.36 0.75 16.96
C ARG A 181 23.88 2.14 16.54
N ARG A 182 24.75 3.15 16.58
CA ARG A 182 24.40 4.51 16.14
C ARG A 182 24.04 4.54 14.66
N GLY A 183 24.82 3.85 13.82
CA GLY A 183 24.51 3.71 12.39
C GLY A 183 23.16 3.06 12.14
N LEU A 184 22.84 1.96 12.83
CA LEU A 184 21.54 1.29 12.72
C LEU A 184 20.38 2.14 13.25
N ALA A 185 20.61 2.91 14.32
CA ALA A 185 19.60 3.83 14.85
C ALA A 185 19.33 4.98 13.88
N LEU A 186 20.38 5.54 13.27
CA LEU A 186 20.27 6.55 12.22
C LEU A 186 19.60 5.99 10.96
N LEU A 187 19.90 4.77 10.56
CA LEU A 187 19.22 4.07 9.47
C LEU A 187 17.72 3.91 9.77
N GLY A 188 17.37 3.44 10.96
CA GLY A 188 15.98 3.32 11.38
C GLY A 188 15.24 4.66 11.41
N LEU A 189 15.88 5.70 11.95
CA LEU A 189 15.31 7.04 11.99
C LEU A 189 15.13 7.63 10.58
N GLY A 190 16.13 7.48 9.71
CA GLY A 190 16.06 7.92 8.31
C GLY A 190 14.99 7.17 7.52
N ALA A 191 14.88 5.86 7.72
CA ALA A 191 13.85 5.03 7.10
C ALA A 191 12.44 5.41 7.57
N LEU A 192 12.25 5.69 8.86
CA LEU A 192 10.98 6.20 9.39
C LEU A 192 10.67 7.58 8.80
N GLY A 193 11.63 8.50 8.76
CA GLY A 193 11.46 9.82 8.17
C GLY A 193 11.05 9.74 6.70
N GLY A 194 11.74 8.93 5.90
CA GLY A 194 11.39 8.70 4.50
C GLY A 194 10.01 8.05 4.32
N SER A 195 9.66 7.10 5.19
CA SER A 195 8.33 6.47 5.17
C SER A 195 7.21 7.47 5.51
N ILE A 196 7.44 8.35 6.48
CA ILE A 196 6.49 9.42 6.84
C ILE A 196 6.27 10.36 5.66
N VAL A 197 7.35 10.79 4.98
CA VAL A 197 7.24 11.63 3.79
C VAL A 197 6.46 10.91 2.68
N ALA A 198 6.78 9.65 2.39
CA ALA A 198 6.08 8.87 1.38
C ALA A 198 4.57 8.72 1.69
N VAL A 199 4.21 8.44 2.95
CA VAL A 199 2.82 8.34 3.39
C VAL A 199 2.11 9.71 3.35
N ALA A 200 2.79 10.79 3.74
CA ALA A 200 2.26 12.14 3.70
C ALA A 200 1.98 12.61 2.26
N GLU A 201 2.89 12.34 1.32
CA GLU A 201 2.67 12.59 -0.10
C GLU A 201 1.44 11.83 -0.62
N ASN A 202 1.24 10.58 -0.17
CA ASN A 202 0.07 9.81 -0.55
C ASN A 202 -1.23 10.40 0.02
N LEU A 203 -1.23 10.87 1.27
CA LEU A 203 -2.37 11.58 1.86
C LEU A 203 -2.72 12.85 1.09
N VAL A 204 -1.70 13.64 0.70
CA VAL A 204 -1.89 14.84 -0.12
C VAL A 204 -2.48 14.48 -1.49
N ARG A 205 -2.01 13.39 -2.12
CA ARG A 205 -2.55 12.91 -3.40
C ARG A 205 -3.99 12.42 -3.26
N ALA A 206 -4.32 11.70 -2.19
CA ALA A 206 -5.67 11.21 -1.92
C ALA A 206 -6.66 12.36 -1.69
N GLY A 207 -6.21 13.47 -1.11
CA GLY A 207 -7.02 14.67 -0.89
C GLY A 207 -7.19 15.56 -2.12
N ARG A 208 -6.53 15.27 -3.25
CA ARG A 208 -6.75 16.02 -4.49
C ARG A 208 -8.13 15.66 -5.05
N PRO A 209 -8.92 16.64 -5.50
CA PRO A 209 -10.16 16.37 -6.22
C PRO A 209 -9.89 15.37 -7.34
N LEU A 210 -10.71 14.34 -7.45
CA LEU A 210 -10.64 13.37 -8.55
C LEU A 210 -11.25 13.93 -9.84
N THR A 211 -11.60 15.21 -9.83
CA THR A 211 -12.19 15.94 -10.93
C THR A 211 -11.08 16.28 -11.92
N GLY A 212 -11.25 15.84 -13.17
CA GLY A 212 -10.50 16.39 -14.29
C GLY A 212 -10.91 17.84 -14.58
N GLY A 213 -12.10 18.26 -14.14
CA GLY A 213 -12.58 19.63 -14.26
C GLY A 213 -12.34 20.44 -12.98
N ALA A 214 -12.03 21.72 -13.14
CA ALA A 214 -12.44 22.70 -12.13
C ALA A 214 -13.95 22.52 -11.84
N PRO A 215 -14.46 22.89 -10.64
CA PRO A 215 -15.89 23.04 -10.48
C PRO A 215 -16.38 23.87 -11.67
N GLN A 216 -17.44 23.41 -12.33
CA GLN A 216 -18.07 24.18 -13.39
C GLN A 216 -18.61 25.46 -12.76
N THR A 217 -17.72 26.45 -12.67
CA THR A 217 -17.95 27.80 -12.16
C THR A 217 -18.55 28.67 -13.25
N GLY A 218 -18.66 28.13 -14.48
CA GLY A 218 -19.61 28.63 -15.44
C GLY A 218 -21.00 28.43 -14.86
N GLN A 219 -21.75 29.53 -14.68
CA GLN A 219 -23.21 29.44 -14.67
C GLN A 219 -23.59 28.50 -15.81
N ALA A 220 -24.16 27.34 -15.49
CA ALA A 220 -24.83 26.53 -16.50
C ALA A 220 -25.67 27.52 -17.30
N ALA A 221 -25.39 27.63 -18.60
CA ALA A 221 -26.21 28.47 -19.45
C ALA A 221 -27.64 28.01 -19.16
N VAL A 222 -28.48 28.91 -18.65
CA VAL A 222 -29.83 28.59 -18.16
C VAL A 222 -30.69 27.97 -19.28
N ASP A 223 -30.19 27.99 -20.52
CA ASP A 223 -30.78 27.50 -21.75
C ASP A 223 -30.02 26.32 -22.41
N ASP A 224 -29.05 25.66 -21.74
CA ASP A 224 -28.45 24.43 -22.28
C ASP A 224 -29.46 23.25 -22.15
N PRO A 225 -29.90 22.61 -23.26
CA PRO A 225 -30.79 21.46 -23.20
C PRO A 225 -30.22 20.25 -22.44
N PHE A 226 -28.91 20.24 -22.17
CA PHE A 226 -28.22 19.19 -21.41
C PHE A 226 -27.95 19.57 -19.93
N GLY A 227 -28.36 20.77 -19.50
CA GLY A 227 -28.14 21.25 -18.12
C GLY A 227 -26.66 21.51 -17.81
N PRO A 228 -26.17 21.28 -16.57
CA PRO A 228 -24.77 21.53 -16.22
C PRO A 228 -23.78 20.51 -16.83
N THR A 229 -24.27 19.43 -17.46
CA THR A 229 -23.42 18.39 -18.04
C THR A 229 -23.29 18.61 -19.55
N ALA A 230 -22.07 18.75 -20.05
CA ALA A 230 -21.85 18.92 -21.48
C ALA A 230 -22.38 17.70 -22.28
N ALA A 231 -22.96 17.96 -23.45
CA ALA A 231 -23.39 16.91 -24.39
C ALA A 231 -22.25 15.95 -24.75
N LEU A 232 -21.01 16.46 -24.86
CA LEU A 232 -19.78 15.68 -24.93
C LEU A 232 -18.80 16.26 -23.92
N THR A 233 -18.62 15.60 -22.79
CA THR A 233 -17.68 15.97 -21.74
C THR A 233 -16.25 15.87 -22.26
N PRO A 234 -15.45 16.95 -22.31
CA PRO A 234 -14.04 16.87 -22.70
C PRO A 234 -13.31 15.79 -21.91
N VAL A 235 -12.41 15.03 -22.55
CA VAL A 235 -11.71 13.90 -21.89
C VAL A 235 -10.97 14.35 -20.63
N GLY A 236 -10.40 15.55 -20.64
CA GLY A 236 -9.73 16.13 -19.47
C GLY A 236 -10.67 16.51 -18.34
N GLU A 237 -11.98 16.65 -18.59
CA GLU A 237 -13.01 17.04 -17.63
C GLU A 237 -13.91 15.86 -17.21
N PHE A 238 -13.77 14.70 -17.86
CA PHE A 238 -14.51 13.49 -17.49
C PHE A 238 -14.13 13.04 -16.08
N TYR A 239 -15.12 12.82 -15.22
CA TYR A 239 -14.90 12.45 -13.83
C TYR A 239 -14.07 11.17 -13.71
N ARG A 240 -13.23 11.09 -12.68
CA ARG A 240 -12.41 9.90 -12.40
C ARG A 240 -12.77 9.33 -11.04
N ILE A 241 -13.02 8.03 -10.98
CA ILE A 241 -13.17 7.30 -9.73
C ILE A 241 -12.27 6.07 -9.76
N ASP A 242 -11.38 5.98 -8.78
CA ASP A 242 -10.46 4.87 -8.62
C ASP A 242 -10.84 4.03 -7.39
N LYS A 243 -11.05 2.73 -7.58
CA LYS A 243 -11.14 1.76 -6.47
C LYS A 243 -9.81 1.69 -5.73
N ASN A 244 -8.71 1.53 -6.48
CA ASN A 244 -7.39 1.35 -5.91
C ASN A 244 -6.94 2.66 -5.25
N LEU A 245 -6.20 2.54 -4.16
CA LEU A 245 -5.58 3.72 -3.52
C LEU A 245 -4.62 4.44 -4.48
N PHE A 246 -4.02 3.69 -5.39
CA PHE A 246 -3.14 4.22 -6.42
C PHE A 246 -3.59 3.78 -7.81
N PRO A 247 -3.56 4.69 -8.81
CA PRO A 247 -3.74 4.31 -10.19
C PRO A 247 -2.70 3.28 -10.61
N VAL A 248 -3.13 2.30 -11.39
CA VAL A 248 -2.25 1.27 -11.95
C VAL A 248 -1.80 1.72 -13.33
N SER A 249 -0.49 1.74 -13.55
CA SER A 249 0.07 1.88 -14.89
C SER A 249 0.11 0.52 -15.56
N VAL A 250 -0.41 0.43 -16.78
CA VAL A 250 -0.50 -0.81 -17.55
C VAL A 250 0.37 -0.66 -18.80
N ASP A 251 1.33 -1.57 -18.96
CA ASP A 251 2.13 -1.68 -20.19
C ASP A 251 1.31 -2.41 -21.27
N GLY A 252 0.90 -1.67 -22.30
CA GLY A 252 0.09 -2.20 -23.39
C GLY A 252 0.75 -3.31 -24.21
N SER A 253 2.09 -3.41 -24.21
CA SER A 253 2.82 -4.43 -24.97
C SER A 253 2.73 -5.82 -24.31
N THR A 254 2.66 -5.84 -22.98
CA THR A 254 2.59 -7.07 -22.17
C THR A 254 1.18 -7.39 -21.70
N TRP A 255 0.25 -6.42 -21.74
CA TRP A 255 -1.13 -6.61 -21.34
C TRP A 255 -1.88 -7.62 -22.22
N ARG A 256 -2.78 -8.40 -21.59
CA ARG A 256 -3.65 -9.39 -22.23
C ARG A 256 -5.07 -9.30 -21.65
N LEU A 257 -6.09 -9.39 -22.50
CA LEU A 257 -7.48 -9.63 -22.12
C LEU A 257 -7.73 -11.13 -22.14
N ARG A 258 -8.14 -11.72 -21.01
CA ARG A 258 -8.51 -13.14 -20.92
C ARG A 258 -10.02 -13.31 -20.83
N ILE A 259 -10.58 -14.22 -21.63
CA ILE A 259 -11.93 -14.76 -21.48
C ILE A 259 -11.79 -16.25 -21.14
N ASP A 260 -12.29 -16.63 -19.97
CA ASP A 260 -12.26 -17.99 -19.42
C ASP A 260 -13.60 -18.34 -18.73
N GLY A 261 -13.65 -19.41 -17.94
CA GLY A 261 -14.85 -19.84 -17.23
C GLY A 261 -15.75 -20.76 -18.07
N LEU A 262 -17.05 -20.45 -18.14
CA LEU A 262 -18.07 -21.24 -18.85
C LEU A 262 -18.07 -20.92 -20.36
N VAL A 263 -16.94 -21.22 -20.99
CA VAL A 263 -16.73 -21.05 -22.43
C VAL A 263 -16.05 -22.28 -23.00
N ASP A 264 -16.35 -22.60 -24.26
CA ASP A 264 -15.79 -23.77 -24.95
C ASP A 264 -14.30 -23.59 -25.28
N ARG A 265 -13.89 -22.35 -25.56
CA ARG A 265 -12.53 -22.00 -25.99
C ARG A 265 -11.99 -20.80 -25.20
N PRO A 266 -11.48 -21.01 -23.98
CA PRO A 266 -10.77 -19.98 -23.23
C PRO A 266 -9.63 -19.39 -24.06
N ARG A 267 -9.50 -18.06 -24.08
CA ARG A 267 -8.53 -17.37 -24.92
C ARG A 267 -8.06 -16.06 -24.30
N GLU A 268 -6.84 -15.67 -24.69
CA GLU A 268 -6.27 -14.37 -24.43
C GLU A 268 -6.06 -13.58 -25.72
N TRP A 269 -6.24 -12.26 -25.66
CA TRP A 269 -5.93 -11.31 -26.72
C TRP A 269 -4.95 -10.24 -26.21
N SER A 270 -3.94 -9.93 -27.01
CA SER A 270 -3.12 -8.74 -26.85
C SER A 270 -3.88 -7.46 -27.22
N LEU A 271 -3.37 -6.31 -26.77
CA LEU A 271 -3.97 -5.02 -27.11
C LEU A 271 -3.96 -4.76 -28.63
N ASP A 272 -2.92 -5.20 -29.34
CA ASP A 272 -2.81 -5.02 -30.79
C ASP A 272 -3.80 -5.91 -31.56
N GLU A 273 -4.00 -7.15 -31.10
CA GLU A 273 -5.04 -8.03 -31.66
C GLU A 273 -6.44 -7.44 -31.47
N LEU A 274 -6.74 -6.90 -30.29
CA LEU A 274 -8.04 -6.24 -30.06
C LEU A 274 -8.23 -5.01 -30.96
N LYS A 275 -7.17 -4.20 -31.15
CA LYS A 275 -7.23 -3.02 -32.03
C LYS A 275 -7.40 -3.39 -33.52
N ALA A 276 -6.99 -4.60 -33.91
CA ALA A 276 -7.15 -5.10 -35.27
C ALA A 276 -8.56 -5.65 -35.56
N LEU A 277 -9.37 -5.92 -34.55
CA LEU A 277 -10.75 -6.39 -34.71
C LEU A 277 -11.69 -5.24 -35.16
N PRO A 278 -12.82 -5.56 -35.83
CA PRO A 278 -13.82 -4.55 -36.18
C PRO A 278 -14.34 -3.80 -34.94
N SER A 279 -14.17 -2.48 -34.95
CA SER A 279 -14.62 -1.59 -33.87
C SER A 279 -15.93 -0.87 -34.24
N VAL A 280 -16.78 -0.61 -33.24
CA VAL A 280 -17.95 0.29 -33.35
C VAL A 280 -17.71 1.56 -32.53
N SER A 281 -18.40 2.64 -32.88
CA SER A 281 -18.47 3.87 -32.10
C SER A 281 -19.89 4.10 -31.59
N ASP A 282 -20.03 4.56 -30.35
CA ASP A 282 -21.33 4.88 -29.75
C ASP A 282 -21.20 5.95 -28.66
N HIS A 283 -22.24 6.76 -28.48
CA HIS A 283 -22.27 7.77 -27.43
C HIS A 283 -22.80 7.16 -26.14
N ARG A 284 -22.04 7.25 -25.05
CA ARG A 284 -22.44 6.67 -23.76
C ARG A 284 -22.13 7.60 -22.61
N THR A 285 -23.16 7.82 -21.78
CA THR A 285 -23.05 8.47 -20.48
C THR A 285 -22.59 7.45 -19.45
N LEU A 286 -21.58 7.81 -18.67
CA LEU A 286 -21.23 7.11 -17.44
C LEU A 286 -21.66 7.98 -16.26
N GLU A 287 -22.28 7.36 -15.28
CA GLU A 287 -22.74 7.99 -14.05
C GLU A 287 -22.26 7.13 -12.88
N CYS A 288 -21.69 7.75 -11.86
CA CYS A 288 -21.31 7.05 -10.64
C CYS A 288 -22.56 6.76 -9.79
N ILE A 289 -22.61 5.61 -9.13
CA ILE A 289 -23.63 5.33 -8.11
C ILE A 289 -23.65 6.35 -6.96
N SER A 290 -22.55 7.08 -6.77
CA SER A 290 -22.43 8.14 -5.77
C SER A 290 -22.88 9.52 -6.27
N PHE A 291 -23.34 9.64 -7.51
CA PHE A 291 -23.91 10.88 -8.04
C PHE A 291 -25.14 11.30 -7.24
N GLN A 292 -25.24 12.59 -6.94
CA GLN A 292 -26.33 13.24 -6.25
C GLN A 292 -26.91 14.36 -7.11
N ILE A 293 -28.23 14.54 -7.05
CA ILE A 293 -28.92 15.61 -7.78
C ILE A 293 -28.81 16.91 -6.98
N GLU A 294 -27.59 17.41 -6.85
CA GLU A 294 -27.28 18.68 -6.20
C GLU A 294 -26.35 19.55 -7.05
N ALA A 295 -26.38 20.86 -6.80
CA ALA A 295 -25.60 21.80 -7.59
C ALA A 295 -24.11 21.58 -7.36
N GLY A 296 -23.39 21.22 -8.43
CA GLY A 296 -21.95 21.06 -8.43
C GLY A 296 -21.45 19.62 -8.36
N ASP A 297 -22.34 18.62 -8.31
CA ASP A 297 -21.95 17.22 -8.52
C ASP A 297 -21.51 17.01 -9.98
N ASP A 298 -20.34 16.42 -10.16
CA ASP A 298 -19.69 16.19 -11.45
C ASP A 298 -19.44 14.70 -11.74
N LEU A 299 -20.02 13.78 -10.97
CA LEU A 299 -19.86 12.33 -11.13
C LEU A 299 -20.67 11.72 -12.30
N ILE A 300 -20.87 12.50 -13.35
CA ILE A 300 -21.57 12.13 -14.57
C ILE A 300 -20.87 12.76 -15.79
N GLY A 301 -20.76 12.01 -16.88
CA GLY A 301 -20.16 12.51 -18.12
C GLY A 301 -20.58 11.70 -19.34
N ASN A 302 -20.64 12.34 -20.50
CA ASN A 302 -20.99 11.69 -21.77
C ASN A 302 -19.88 11.86 -22.80
N GLN A 303 -19.57 10.81 -23.57
CA GLN A 303 -18.57 10.88 -24.63
C GLN A 303 -18.83 9.83 -25.72
N GLU A 304 -18.22 10.00 -26.90
CA GLU A 304 -18.13 8.96 -27.91
C GLU A 304 -17.09 7.90 -27.50
N TRP A 305 -17.52 6.64 -27.42
CA TRP A 305 -16.69 5.50 -27.10
C TRP A 305 -16.48 4.64 -28.34
N ARG A 306 -15.23 4.25 -28.59
CA ARG A 306 -14.88 3.34 -29.69
C ARG A 306 -14.22 2.07 -29.15
N GLY A 307 -14.70 0.92 -29.60
CA GLY A 307 -14.16 -0.37 -29.15
C GLY A 307 -14.74 -1.57 -29.89
N VAL A 308 -14.30 -2.77 -29.50
CA VAL A 308 -14.82 -4.04 -30.03
C VAL A 308 -16.05 -4.45 -29.22
N PRO A 309 -17.18 -4.82 -29.85
CA PRO A 309 -18.32 -5.35 -29.12
C PRO A 309 -17.93 -6.62 -28.33
N ILE A 310 -18.22 -6.66 -27.03
CA ILE A 310 -17.91 -7.84 -26.19
C ILE A 310 -18.57 -9.13 -26.72
N ALA A 311 -19.75 -9.00 -27.34
CA ALA A 311 -20.45 -10.12 -27.98
C ALA A 311 -19.61 -10.79 -29.07
N THR A 312 -18.78 -10.04 -29.80
CA THR A 312 -17.85 -10.59 -30.82
C THR A 312 -16.84 -11.53 -30.17
N LEU A 313 -16.25 -11.10 -29.04
CA LEU A 313 -15.25 -11.89 -28.33
C LEU A 313 -15.87 -13.12 -27.66
N LEU A 314 -17.06 -12.97 -27.08
CA LEU A 314 -17.80 -14.06 -26.43
C LEU A 314 -18.29 -15.12 -27.44
N ALA A 315 -18.73 -14.70 -28.63
CA ALA A 315 -19.09 -15.64 -29.69
C ALA A 315 -17.87 -16.45 -30.16
N GLU A 316 -16.70 -15.83 -30.21
CA GLU A 316 -15.45 -16.52 -30.54
C GLU A 316 -15.03 -17.48 -29.42
N ALA A 317 -15.19 -17.11 -28.15
CA ALA A 317 -14.93 -17.98 -27.01
C ALA A 317 -15.94 -19.15 -26.90
N GLY A 318 -17.17 -18.97 -27.38
CA GLY A 318 -18.24 -19.97 -27.30
C GLY A 318 -18.83 -20.08 -25.89
N VAL A 319 -19.65 -19.10 -25.49
CA VAL A 319 -20.35 -19.13 -24.19
C VAL A 319 -21.32 -20.31 -24.13
N GLN A 320 -21.34 -21.01 -22.98
CA GLN A 320 -22.15 -22.19 -22.68
C GLN A 320 -23.56 -21.85 -22.18
#